data_AF-A0A8C9F0F7-F1
#
_entry.id   AF-A0A8C9F0F7-F1
#
_cell.length_a   1.000
_cell.length_b   1.000
_cell.length_c   1.000
_cell.angle_alpha   90.00
_cell.angle_beta   90.00
_cell.angle_gamma   90.00
#
_symmetry.space_group_name_H-M   'P 1'
#
loop_
_entity.id
_entity.type
_entity.pdbx_description
1 polymer ?
#
loop_
_entity_poly.entity_id
_entity_poly.type
_entity_poly.pdbx_seq_one_letter_code
_entity_poly.pdbx_strand_id
1 'polypeptide(L)' 'LVKHIWELFLPTQLVTQELVQKRTFTKWINTHLAKRNPPMMVSDLFEDIKDGVMLIALLEVLSGQKLVRSSFLLNQ' A
#
# COMPACT_ATOMS: atom_id res chain seq x y z
N LEU A 1 -26.63 18.18 -10.50
CA LEU A 1 -26.16 16.78 -10.41
C LEU A 1 -24.68 16.68 -10.03
N VAL A 2 -23.74 17.21 -10.83
CA VAL A 2 -22.29 17.12 -10.53
C VAL A 2 -21.90 17.80 -9.21
N LYS A 3 -22.46 18.99 -8.94
CA LYS A 3 -22.30 19.70 -7.66
C LYS A 3 -22.79 18.87 -6.46
N HIS A 4 -23.88 18.11 -6.66
CA HIS A 4 -24.49 17.28 -5.64
C HIS A 4 -23.72 15.97 -5.41
N ILE A 5 -23.14 15.39 -6.48
CA ILE A 5 -22.24 14.23 -6.38
C ILE A 5 -20.95 14.61 -5.65
N TRP A 6 -20.43 15.81 -5.90
CA TRP A 6 -19.26 16.36 -5.20
C TRP A 6 -19.56 16.63 -3.72
N GLU A 7 -20.74 17.18 -3.41
CA GLU A 7 -21.22 17.42 -2.03
C GLU A 7 -21.49 16.13 -1.24
N LEU A 8 -21.76 14.99 -1.89
CA LEU A 8 -21.85 13.68 -1.23
C LEU A 8 -20.47 13.06 -0.91
N PHE A 9 -19.40 13.49 -1.60
CA PHE A 9 -18.04 13.00 -1.40
C PHE A 9 -17.21 13.90 -0.46
N LEU A 10 -17.65 15.14 -0.26
CA LEU A 10 -17.00 16.18 0.55
C LEU A 10 -17.02 15.96 2.08
N PRO A 11 -18.14 15.56 2.71
CA PRO A 11 -18.22 15.55 4.18
C PRO A 11 -17.30 14.48 4.81
N THR A 12 -16.86 13.48 4.05
CA THR A 12 -15.85 12.49 4.45
C THR A 12 -14.39 12.93 4.25
N GLN A 13 -14.11 13.98 3.47
CA GLN A 13 -12.73 14.41 3.17
C GLN A 13 -12.03 15.06 4.38
N LEU A 14 -12.78 15.54 5.39
CA LEU A 14 -12.24 16.31 6.53
C LEU A 14 -12.11 15.53 7.86
N VAL A 15 -12.62 14.29 7.98
CA VAL A 15 -12.57 13.49 9.24
C VAL A 15 -11.14 13.05 9.62
N THR A 16 -10.20 13.23 8.71
CA THR A 16 -8.81 13.69 8.90
C THR A 16 -8.15 13.37 7.57
N GLN A 17 -7.52 14.34 6.93
CA GLN A 17 -6.82 14.12 5.65
C GLN A 17 -5.91 12.89 5.72
N GLU A 18 -5.28 12.68 6.88
CA GLU A 18 -4.46 11.52 7.21
C GLU A 18 -5.21 10.18 7.13
N LEU A 19 -6.44 10.08 7.68
CA LEU A 19 -7.20 8.83 7.64
C LEU A 19 -7.64 8.47 6.21
N VAL A 20 -8.02 9.49 5.42
CA VAL A 20 -8.38 9.31 4.01
C VAL A 20 -7.17 8.87 3.20
N GLN A 21 -6.01 9.51 3.41
CA GLN A 21 -4.75 9.13 2.78
C GLN A 21 -4.34 7.70 3.20
N LYS A 22 -4.39 7.37 4.50
CA LYS A 22 -4.09 6.03 5.01
C LYS A 22 -4.95 4.97 4.34
N ARG A 23 -6.27 5.17 4.29
CA ARG A 23 -7.21 4.22 3.66
C ARG A 23 -6.96 4.07 2.16
N THR A 24 -6.73 5.17 1.47
CA THR A 24 -6.48 5.18 0.02
C THR A 24 -5.20 4.41 -0.30
N PHE A 25 -4.12 4.71 0.42
CA PHE A 25 -2.83 4.07 0.22
C PHE A 25 -2.88 2.58 0.58
N THR A 26 -3.55 2.21 1.68
CA THR A 26 -3.75 0.81 2.08
C THR A 26 -4.47 0.01 1.00
N LYS A 27 -5.57 0.54 0.44
CA LYS A 27 -6.31 -0.12 -0.65
C LYS A 27 -5.46 -0.27 -1.90
N TRP A 28 -4.70 0.76 -2.25
CA TRP A 28 -3.82 0.73 -3.41
C TRP A 28 -2.73 -0.34 -3.27
N ILE A 29 -2.06 -0.42 -2.11
CA ILE A 29 -1.08 -1.48 -1.83
C ILE A 29 -1.72 -2.87 -1.97
N ASN A 30 -2.88 -3.09 -1.34
CA ASN A 30 -3.59 -4.37 -1.39
C ASN A 30 -3.98 -4.78 -2.81
N THR A 31 -4.30 -3.81 -3.68
CA THR A 31 -4.63 -4.08 -5.09
C THR A 31 -3.44 -4.64 -5.88
N HIS A 32 -2.22 -4.25 -5.51
CA HIS A 32 -0.99 -4.77 -6.12
C HIS A 32 -0.52 -6.05 -5.45
N LEU A 33 -0.46 -6.09 -4.13
CA LEU A 33 0.00 -7.27 -3.38
C LEU A 33 -0.91 -8.50 -3.54
N ALA A 34 -2.19 -8.31 -3.88
CA ALA A 34 -3.09 -9.40 -4.25
C ALA A 34 -2.67 -10.12 -5.56
N LYS A 35 -1.89 -9.46 -6.44
CA LYS A 35 -1.37 -10.05 -7.69
C LYS A 35 -0.12 -10.89 -7.48
N ARG A 36 0.50 -10.81 -6.30
CA ARG A 36 1.69 -11.60 -5.95
C ARG A 36 1.31 -13.06 -5.70
N ASN A 37 2.27 -13.96 -5.90
CA ASN A 37 2.16 -15.35 -5.48
C ASN A 37 3.29 -15.71 -4.50
N PRO A 38 3.01 -15.99 -3.21
CA PRO A 38 1.70 -15.94 -2.57
C PRO A 38 1.19 -14.50 -2.37
N PRO A 39 -0.14 -14.29 -2.35
CA PRO A 39 -0.75 -12.97 -2.15
C PRO A 39 -0.44 -12.45 -0.74
N MET A 40 -0.32 -11.13 -0.62
CA MET A 40 -0.10 -10.44 0.65
C MET A 40 -1.17 -9.36 0.86
N MET A 41 -1.47 -9.04 2.11
CA MET A 41 -2.47 -8.03 2.47
C MET A 41 -1.99 -7.23 3.67
N VAL A 42 -2.15 -5.92 3.58
CA VAL A 42 -1.93 -4.94 4.63
C VAL A 42 -3.24 -4.70 5.37
N SER A 43 -3.23 -4.93 6.67
CA SER A 43 -4.33 -4.68 7.62
C SER A 43 -4.09 -3.39 8.40
N ASP A 44 -2.87 -3.18 8.91
CA ASP A 44 -2.43 -1.89 9.46
C ASP A 44 -1.20 -1.38 8.71
N LEU A 45 -1.43 -0.33 7.92
CA LEU A 45 -0.40 0.34 7.13
C LEU A 45 0.87 0.68 7.91
N PHE A 46 0.76 1.12 9.16
CA PHE A 46 1.96 1.54 9.90
C PHE A 46 2.69 0.36 10.52
N GLU A 47 2.01 -0.71 10.89
CA GLU A 47 2.67 -1.89 11.47
C GLU A 47 3.24 -2.79 10.36
N ASP A 48 2.47 -3.07 9.33
CA ASP A 48 2.78 -4.09 8.32
C ASP A 48 3.91 -3.68 7.36
N ILE A 49 4.25 -2.39 7.32
CA ILE A 49 5.27 -1.84 6.40
C ILE A 49 6.60 -1.59 7.12
N LYS A 50 6.64 -1.62 8.46
CA LYS A 50 7.82 -1.25 9.27
C LYS A 50 9.08 -2.03 8.94
N ASP A 51 8.96 -3.33 8.68
CA ASP A 51 10.10 -4.21 8.40
C ASP A 51 10.58 -4.12 6.93
N GLY A 52 9.87 -3.36 6.09
CA GLY A 52 10.18 -3.18 4.67
C GLY A 52 9.86 -4.39 3.78
N VAL A 53 9.39 -5.51 4.32
CA VAL A 53 9.11 -6.73 3.54
C VAL A 53 7.98 -6.48 2.53
N MET A 54 6.92 -5.81 2.99
CA MET A 54 5.79 -5.43 2.12
C MET A 54 6.20 -4.41 1.05
N LEU A 55 7.16 -3.52 1.35
CA LEU A 55 7.67 -2.55 0.39
C LEU A 55 8.46 -3.24 -0.73
N ILE A 56 9.32 -4.20 -0.37
CA ILE A 56 10.06 -4.99 -1.36
C ILE A 56 9.09 -5.76 -2.23
N ALA A 57 8.10 -6.44 -1.64
CA ALA A 57 7.09 -7.18 -2.39
C ALA A 57 6.27 -6.27 -3.32
N LEU A 58 5.93 -5.06 -2.88
CA LEU A 58 5.25 -4.07 -3.69
C LEU A 58 6.13 -3.61 -4.88
N LEU A 59 7.41 -3.34 -4.65
CA LEU A 59 8.35 -2.98 -5.71
C LEU A 59 8.54 -4.11 -6.73
N GLU A 60 8.57 -5.37 -6.29
CA GLU A 60 8.62 -6.53 -7.18
C GLU A 60 7.39 -6.57 -8.10
N VAL A 61 6.19 -6.38 -7.53
CA VAL A 61 4.94 -6.37 -8.31
C VAL A 61 4.89 -5.19 -9.29
N LEU A 62 5.31 -4.00 -8.86
CA LEU A 62 5.27 -2.78 -9.69
C LEU A 62 6.31 -2.80 -10.81
N SER A 63 7.51 -3.33 -10.55
CA SER A 63 8.59 -3.44 -11.53
C SER A 63 8.47 -4.67 -12.44
N GLY A 64 7.73 -5.70 -12.00
CA GLY A 64 7.70 -7.01 -12.65
C GLY A 64 9.01 -7.78 -12.51
N GLN A 65 9.95 -7.32 -11.67
CA GLN A 65 11.24 -7.96 -11.44
C GLN A 65 11.32 -8.55 -10.03
N LYS A 66 11.99 -9.68 -9.87
CA LYS A 66 12.31 -10.21 -8.54
C LYS A 66 13.48 -9.42 -7.95
N LEU A 67 13.29 -8.90 -6.75
CA LEU A 67 14.33 -8.20 -6.03
C LEU A 67 15.06 -9.22 -5.17
N VAL A 68 16.32 -9.50 -5.53
CA VAL A 68 17.20 -10.32 -4.69
C VAL A 68 17.39 -9.54 -3.39
N ARG A 69 16.85 -10.07 -2.29
CA ARG A 69 17.13 -9.52 -0.96
C ARG A 69 18.64 -9.54 -0.80
N SER A 70 19.24 -8.37 -0.70
CA SER A 70 20.69 -8.24 -0.65
C SER A 70 21.18 -8.98 0.59
N SER A 71 21.63 -10.22 0.40
CA SER A 71 22.34 -11.04 1.37
C SER A 71 23.80 -10.58 1.53
N PHE A 72 24.11 -9.35 1.13
CA PHE A 72 25.43 -8.73 1.19
C PHE A 72 25.96 -8.49 2.62
N LEU A 73 25.22 -8.91 3.66
CA LEU A 73 25.67 -8.92 5.05
C LEU A 73 25.93 -10.33 5.61
N LEU A 74 25.81 -11.41 4.81
CA LEU A 74 26.10 -12.78 5.26
C LEU A 74 27.44 -13.34 4.76
N ASN A 75 28.33 -12.47 4.26
CA ASN A 75 29.73 -12.79 3.97
C ASN A 75 30.67 -11.72 4.55
N GLN A 76 30.50 -11.40 5.84
CA GLN A 76 31.56 -10.88 6.69
C GLN A 76 31.67 -11.74 7.94
#